data_AF-A0A2D5GCE5-F1
#
_entry.id   AF-A0A2D5GCE5-F1
#
_cell.length_a   1.000
_cell.length_b   1.000
_cell.length_c   1.000
_cell.angle_alpha   90.00
_cell.angle_beta   90.00
_cell.angle_gamma   90.00
#
_symmetry.space_group_name_H-M   'P 1'
#
loop_
_entity.id
_entity.type
_entity.pdbx_description
1 polymer ?
#
loop_
_entity_poly.entity_id
_entity_poly.type
_entity_poly.pdbx_seq_one_letter_code
_entity_poly.pdbx_strand_id
1 'polypeptide(L)'
;MTTTYYEHDFDNFILMYDEVCNWFSGLGFEYSKNRYGIYKRYFQKFIDLVEGEIDENDLLGFKRSFDNAYIEVNEIIRIKNCLSNVDVSEFLDQVKKVTSGQEFRGNTDNDQARDFLFELSIASRFIQAGYSVTLNGVCDVVVDLVDDGMLFVECKRVKSEAQIEKNVKKANKQVLKRISSEKSSKVHGLVAVNITDLLPKTNMLYPDSQSAATSIHRGVSNNYVKPESVTSRPAHRTADLQ
;
A
#
# COMPACT_ATOMS: atom_id res chain seq x y z
N MET A 1 -14.47 21.47 -24.29
CA MET A 1 -13.73 20.28 -23.83
C MET A 1 -14.25 19.93 -22.47
N THR A 2 -15.16 18.96 -22.42
CA THR A 2 -15.65 18.37 -21.17
C THR A 2 -14.51 17.57 -20.57
N THR A 3 -14.03 17.99 -19.40
CA THR A 3 -13.11 17.20 -18.58
C THR A 3 -13.82 15.88 -18.26
N THR A 4 -13.41 14.79 -18.90
CA THR A 4 -13.77 13.45 -18.47
C THR A 4 -13.13 13.26 -17.09
N TYR A 5 -13.94 13.44 -16.05
CA TYR A 5 -13.57 13.03 -14.70
C TYR A 5 -13.24 11.54 -14.76
N TYR A 6 -12.09 11.13 -14.23
CA TYR A 6 -11.93 9.74 -13.81
C TYR A 6 -12.99 9.53 -12.72
N GLU A 7 -14.12 8.94 -13.08
CA GLU A 7 -15.03 8.38 -12.10
C GLU A 7 -14.24 7.29 -11.39
N HIS A 8 -13.90 7.54 -10.12
CA HIS A 8 -13.65 6.44 -9.22
C HIS A 8 -14.97 5.69 -9.12
N ASP A 9 -15.09 4.66 -9.93
CA ASP A 9 -16.23 3.77 -9.94
C ASP A 9 -16.18 2.94 -8.66
N PHE A 10 -16.96 3.38 -7.66
CA PHE A 10 -17.07 2.72 -6.38
C PHE A 10 -17.64 1.31 -6.55
N ASP A 11 -18.54 1.10 -7.51
CA ASP A 11 -19.11 -0.21 -7.80
C ASP A 11 -18.02 -1.14 -8.32
N ASN A 12 -17.20 -0.68 -9.26
CA ASN A 12 -16.02 -1.45 -9.70
C ASN A 12 -15.03 -1.72 -8.57
N PHE A 13 -14.83 -0.78 -7.64
CA PHE A 13 -14.01 -1.02 -6.46
C PHE A 13 -14.58 -2.15 -5.58
N ILE A 14 -15.89 -2.17 -5.34
CA ILE A 14 -16.57 -3.25 -4.61
C ILE A 14 -16.40 -4.59 -5.34
N LEU A 15 -16.55 -4.61 -6.66
CA LEU A 15 -16.33 -5.82 -7.47
C LEU A 15 -14.89 -6.34 -7.33
N MET A 16 -13.89 -5.46 -7.44
CA MET A 16 -12.48 -5.82 -7.25
C MET A 16 -12.21 -6.33 -5.83
N TYR A 17 -12.89 -5.77 -4.84
CA TYR A 17 -12.78 -6.23 -3.47
C TYR A 17 -13.41 -7.62 -3.26
N ASP A 18 -14.56 -7.88 -3.89
CA ASP A 18 -15.18 -9.20 -3.89
C ASP A 18 -14.28 -10.25 -4.54
N GLU A 19 -13.56 -9.89 -5.61
CA GLU A 19 -12.53 -10.75 -6.18
C GLU A 19 -11.41 -11.09 -5.19
N VAL A 20 -10.99 -10.14 -4.34
CA VAL A 20 -10.01 -10.41 -3.26
C VAL A 20 -10.58 -11.38 -2.24
N CYS A 21 -11.84 -11.20 -1.81
CA CYS A 21 -12.50 -12.12 -0.89
C CYS A 21 -12.59 -13.54 -1.46
N ASN A 22 -12.99 -13.67 -2.73
CA ASN A 22 -13.04 -14.94 -3.43
C ASN A 22 -11.65 -15.56 -3.60
N TRP A 23 -10.65 -14.74 -3.90
CA TRP A 23 -9.24 -15.17 -3.97
C TRP A 23 -8.76 -15.75 -2.64
N PHE A 24 -9.05 -15.09 -1.52
CA PHE A 24 -8.74 -15.62 -0.19
C PHE A 24 -9.40 -16.97 0.07
N SER A 25 -10.68 -17.12 -0.26
CA SER A 25 -11.37 -18.40 -0.14
C SER A 25 -10.76 -19.47 -1.02
N GLY A 26 -10.38 -19.13 -2.26
CA GLY A 26 -9.70 -20.04 -3.19
C GLY A 26 -8.33 -20.51 -2.70
N LEU A 27 -7.63 -19.67 -1.91
CA LEU A 27 -6.38 -20.04 -1.23
C LEU A 27 -6.60 -20.81 0.08
N GLY A 28 -7.85 -21.08 0.48
CA GLY A 28 -8.19 -21.79 1.71
C GLY A 28 -8.25 -20.91 2.97
N PHE A 29 -8.31 -19.58 2.81
CA PHE A 29 -8.43 -18.65 3.93
C PHE A 29 -9.90 -18.25 4.17
N GLU A 30 -10.35 -18.38 5.41
CA GLU A 30 -11.70 -17.97 5.81
C GLU A 30 -11.75 -16.45 6.05
N TYR A 31 -11.95 -15.67 4.98
CA TYR A 31 -11.93 -14.20 5.07
C TYR A 31 -13.04 -13.62 5.96
N SER A 32 -14.19 -14.28 6.04
CA SER A 32 -15.34 -13.84 6.84
C SER A 32 -15.01 -13.69 8.33
N LYS A 33 -14.01 -14.43 8.83
CA LYS A 33 -13.55 -14.40 10.22
C LYS A 33 -12.36 -13.48 10.48
N ASN A 34 -11.79 -12.84 9.44
CA ASN A 34 -10.67 -11.93 9.59
C ASN A 34 -11.06 -10.47 9.28
N ARG A 35 -10.11 -9.55 9.39
CA ARG A 35 -10.35 -8.10 9.17
C ARG A 35 -11.00 -7.76 7.83
N TYR A 36 -10.74 -8.54 6.77
CA TYR A 36 -11.36 -8.34 5.46
C TYR A 36 -12.84 -8.78 5.46
N GLY A 37 -13.27 -9.73 6.29
CA GLY A 37 -14.71 -9.96 6.50
C GLY A 37 -15.39 -8.79 7.20
N ILE A 38 -14.66 -8.09 8.07
CA ILE A 38 -15.15 -6.92 8.83
C ILE A 38 -15.26 -5.71 7.91
N TYR A 39 -14.24 -5.45 7.12
CA TYR A 39 -14.23 -4.36 6.14
C TYR A 39 -15.43 -4.47 5.20
N LYS A 40 -15.77 -5.67 4.71
CA LYS A 40 -16.96 -5.89 3.88
C LYS A 40 -18.26 -5.41 4.54
N ARG A 41 -18.40 -5.57 5.86
CA ARG A 41 -19.55 -5.02 6.61
C ARG A 41 -19.53 -3.49 6.69
N TYR A 42 -18.34 -2.88 6.79
CA TYR A 42 -18.21 -1.42 6.74
C TYR A 42 -18.52 -0.85 5.36
N PHE A 43 -18.15 -1.56 4.29
CA PHE A 43 -18.53 -1.19 2.93
C PHE A 43 -20.03 -1.29 2.69
N GLN A 44 -20.67 -2.39 3.15
CA GLN A 44 -22.13 -2.50 3.07
C GLN A 44 -22.81 -1.38 3.87
N LYS A 45 -22.38 -1.16 5.12
CA LYS A 45 -22.90 -0.08 5.95
C LYS A 45 -22.76 1.31 5.30
N PHE A 46 -21.68 1.55 4.56
CA PHE A 46 -21.51 2.79 3.80
C PHE A 46 -22.55 2.93 2.68
N ILE A 47 -22.83 1.85 1.95
CA ILE A 47 -23.87 1.82 0.90
C ILE A 47 -25.23 2.12 1.53
N ASP A 48 -25.61 1.37 2.57
CA ASP A 48 -26.89 1.54 3.28
C ASP A 48 -27.07 3.00 3.79
N LEU A 49 -25.99 3.64 4.27
CA LEU A 49 -26.00 5.05 4.70
C LEU A 49 -26.23 6.02 3.53
N VAL A 50 -25.56 5.82 2.40
CA VAL A 50 -25.66 6.69 1.23
C VAL A 50 -27.04 6.56 0.56
N GLU A 51 -27.62 5.36 0.60
CA GLU A 51 -28.97 5.09 0.11
C GLU A 51 -30.07 5.55 1.08
N GLY A 52 -29.70 5.94 2.30
CA GLY A 52 -30.63 6.41 3.33
C GLY A 52 -31.43 5.29 3.99
N GLU A 53 -30.96 4.05 3.91
CA GLU A 53 -31.59 2.88 4.53
C GLU A 53 -31.33 2.82 6.04
N ILE A 54 -30.21 3.39 6.49
CA ILE A 54 -29.83 3.47 7.90
C ILE A 54 -29.37 4.88 8.27
N ASP A 55 -29.33 5.14 9.58
CA ASP A 55 -28.72 6.34 10.15
C ASP A 55 -27.55 5.93 11.08
N GLU A 56 -26.52 6.77 11.17
CA GLU A 56 -25.34 6.53 12.00
C GLU A 56 -25.11 7.72 12.93
N ASN A 57 -25.23 7.46 14.23
CA ASN A 57 -25.09 8.49 15.26
C ASN A 57 -23.62 8.96 15.42
N ASP A 58 -22.64 8.10 15.15
CA ASP A 58 -21.21 8.42 15.18
C ASP A 58 -20.61 8.39 13.76
N LEU A 59 -21.03 9.34 12.92
CA LEU A 59 -20.53 9.47 11.54
C LEU A 59 -19.01 9.61 11.48
N LEU A 60 -18.42 10.31 12.47
CA LEU A 60 -16.98 10.56 12.48
C LEU A 60 -16.18 9.29 12.80
N GLY A 61 -16.61 8.53 13.81
CA GLY A 61 -16.01 7.24 14.14
C GLY A 61 -16.19 6.23 13.01
N PHE A 62 -17.38 6.17 12.42
CA PHE A 62 -17.64 5.33 11.25
C PHE A 62 -16.74 5.69 10.08
N LYS A 63 -16.66 6.98 9.69
CA LYS A 63 -15.81 7.46 8.60
C LYS A 63 -14.35 7.10 8.81
N ARG A 64 -13.85 7.23 10.04
CA ARG A 64 -12.48 6.83 10.37
C ARG A 64 -12.24 5.34 10.11
N SER A 65 -13.13 4.47 10.60
CA SER A 65 -12.99 3.02 10.38
C SER A 65 -13.13 2.66 8.90
N PHE A 66 -14.05 3.30 8.18
CA PHE A 66 -14.23 3.13 6.74
C PHE A 66 -12.97 3.52 5.97
N ASP A 67 -12.35 4.67 6.26
CA ASP A 67 -11.13 5.11 5.60
C ASP A 67 -9.97 4.14 5.84
N ASN A 68 -9.85 3.59 7.05
CA ASN A 68 -8.86 2.57 7.37
C ASN A 68 -9.07 1.30 6.52
N ALA A 69 -10.32 0.83 6.44
CA ALA A 69 -10.69 -0.30 5.61
C ALA A 69 -10.38 -0.01 4.13
N TYR A 70 -10.78 1.16 3.62
CA TYR A 70 -10.61 1.56 2.23
C TYR A 70 -9.15 1.59 1.79
N ILE A 71 -8.25 2.14 2.61
CA ILE A 71 -6.81 2.18 2.33
C ILE A 71 -6.24 0.76 2.22
N GLU A 72 -6.55 -0.12 3.18
CA GLU A 72 -6.03 -1.48 3.19
C GLU A 72 -6.64 -2.37 2.10
N VAL A 73 -7.92 -2.18 1.76
CA VAL A 73 -8.58 -2.87 0.66
C VAL A 73 -7.95 -2.49 -0.68
N ASN A 74 -7.68 -1.19 -0.90
CA ASN A 74 -6.92 -0.75 -2.08
C ASN A 74 -5.54 -1.42 -2.18
N GLU A 75 -4.85 -1.58 -1.04
CA GLU A 75 -3.54 -2.20 -1.01
C GLU A 75 -3.58 -3.69 -1.35
N ILE A 76 -4.53 -4.44 -0.79
CA ILE A 76 -4.67 -5.88 -1.09
C ILE A 76 -5.21 -6.14 -2.50
N ILE A 77 -6.06 -5.27 -3.06
CA ILE A 77 -6.51 -5.35 -4.45
C ILE A 77 -5.29 -5.29 -5.39
N ARG A 78 -4.38 -4.34 -5.18
CA ARG A 78 -3.15 -4.23 -5.98
C ARG A 78 -2.29 -5.49 -5.87
N ILE A 79 -2.13 -6.02 -4.66
CA ILE A 79 -1.36 -7.25 -4.41
C ILE A 79 -2.01 -8.43 -5.14
N LYS A 80 -3.33 -8.65 -4.99
CA LYS A 80 -4.06 -9.72 -5.69
C LYS A 80 -3.89 -9.61 -7.19
N ASN A 81 -4.05 -8.42 -7.76
CA ASN A 81 -3.90 -8.22 -9.20
C ASN A 81 -2.48 -8.49 -9.70
N CYS A 82 -1.47 -8.16 -8.89
CA CYS A 82 -0.10 -8.52 -9.18
C CYS A 82 0.13 -10.04 -9.12
N LEU A 83 -0.27 -10.67 -8.00
CA LEU A 83 -0.07 -12.09 -7.74
C LEU A 83 -0.90 -13.00 -8.65
N SER A 84 -1.95 -12.48 -9.29
CA SER A 84 -2.72 -13.23 -10.30
C SER A 84 -1.92 -13.57 -11.56
N ASN A 85 -0.78 -12.89 -11.78
CA ASN A 85 0.09 -13.09 -12.95
C ASN A 85 1.35 -13.93 -12.65
N VAL A 86 1.49 -14.44 -11.43
CA VAL A 86 2.64 -15.26 -11.00
C VAL A 86 2.16 -16.48 -10.22
N ASP A 87 3.06 -17.43 -9.95
CA ASP A 87 2.74 -18.57 -9.09
C ASP A 87 2.57 -18.10 -7.64
N VAL A 88 1.30 -18.00 -7.21
CA VAL A 88 0.95 -17.55 -5.85
C VAL A 88 1.46 -18.47 -4.75
N SER A 89 1.82 -19.73 -5.06
CA SER A 89 2.29 -20.69 -4.07
C SER A 89 3.59 -20.23 -3.38
N GLU A 90 4.42 -19.46 -4.08
CA GLU A 90 5.66 -18.86 -3.56
C GLU A 90 5.40 -17.81 -2.47
N PHE A 91 4.19 -17.23 -2.44
CA PHE A 91 3.80 -16.13 -1.54
C PHE A 91 2.71 -16.53 -0.54
N LEU A 92 2.27 -17.79 -0.54
CA LEU A 92 1.09 -18.25 0.20
C LEU A 92 1.21 -17.99 1.70
N ASP A 93 2.39 -18.20 2.28
CA ASP A 93 2.65 -17.96 3.71
C ASP A 93 2.56 -16.47 4.07
N GLN A 94 3.02 -15.58 3.20
CA GLN A 94 2.97 -14.14 3.39
C GLN A 94 1.52 -13.65 3.24
N VAL A 95 0.77 -14.15 2.25
CA VAL A 95 -0.66 -13.84 2.11
C VAL A 95 -1.43 -14.32 3.35
N LYS A 96 -1.13 -15.52 3.86
CA LYS A 96 -1.73 -16.01 5.11
C LYS A 96 -1.46 -15.06 6.29
N LYS A 97 -0.23 -14.59 6.46
CA LYS A 97 0.13 -13.63 7.54
C LYS A 97 -0.57 -12.27 7.38
N VAL A 98 -0.79 -11.81 6.14
CA VAL A 98 -1.58 -10.60 5.88
C VAL A 98 -3.01 -10.74 6.41
N THR A 99 -3.59 -11.94 6.32
CA THR A 99 -4.97 -12.17 6.77
C THR A 99 -5.14 -12.28 8.28
N SER A 100 -4.07 -12.49 9.07
CA SER A 100 -4.17 -12.75 10.52
C SER A 100 -4.18 -11.50 11.41
N GLY A 101 -4.37 -10.31 10.82
CA GLY A 101 -4.24 -9.03 11.50
C GLY A 101 -5.46 -8.58 12.31
N GLN A 102 -5.22 -7.60 13.19
CA GLN A 102 -6.28 -6.90 13.92
C GLN A 102 -7.15 -6.06 12.97
N GLU A 103 -8.39 -5.82 13.37
CA GLU A 103 -9.42 -5.17 12.56
C GLU A 103 -8.97 -3.80 12.04
N PHE A 104 -8.64 -2.84 12.91
CA PHE A 104 -8.28 -1.48 12.53
C PHE A 104 -6.89 -1.08 13.03
N ARG A 105 -6.29 -0.08 12.36
CA ARG A 105 -5.01 0.52 12.78
C ARG A 105 -5.16 1.25 14.10
N GLY A 106 -4.06 1.32 14.87
CA GLY A 106 -4.00 2.09 16.10
C GLY A 106 -4.57 1.41 17.36
N ASN A 107 -5.14 0.20 17.23
CA ASN A 107 -5.67 -0.54 18.38
C ASN A 107 -4.58 -1.27 19.18
N THR A 108 -3.44 -1.61 18.56
CA THR A 108 -2.31 -2.25 19.24
C THR A 108 -0.98 -1.88 18.60
N ASP A 109 0.10 -1.93 19.40
CA ASP A 109 1.46 -1.75 18.90
C ASP A 109 1.99 -2.98 18.14
N ASN A 110 1.36 -4.15 18.30
CA ASN A 110 1.78 -5.41 17.68
C ASN A 110 0.84 -5.81 16.54
N ASP A 111 1.22 -5.42 15.31
CA ASP A 111 0.38 -5.57 14.12
C ASP A 111 1.23 -6.01 12.92
N GLN A 112 1.82 -7.19 13.08
CA GLN A 112 2.72 -7.79 12.09
C GLN A 112 2.03 -8.06 10.75
N ALA A 113 0.72 -8.34 10.74
CA ALA A 113 -0.03 -8.59 9.51
C ALA A 113 0.01 -7.40 8.54
N ARG A 114 0.04 -6.17 9.07
CA ARG A 114 0.21 -4.97 8.24
C ARG A 114 1.68 -4.70 7.86
N ASP A 115 2.64 -5.26 8.59
CA ASP A 115 4.05 -5.26 8.17
C ASP A 115 4.19 -6.17 6.93
N PHE A 116 3.65 -7.40 6.99
CA PHE A 116 3.61 -8.31 5.84
C PHE A 116 2.80 -7.75 4.67
N LEU A 117 1.72 -7.01 4.92
CA LEU A 117 0.96 -6.34 3.85
C LEU A 117 1.84 -5.31 3.13
N PHE A 118 2.61 -4.53 3.90
CA PHE A 118 3.51 -3.54 3.34
C PHE A 118 4.67 -4.21 2.57
N GLU A 119 5.25 -5.28 3.10
CA GLU A 119 6.29 -6.07 2.41
C GLU A 119 5.78 -6.61 1.07
N LEU A 120 4.61 -7.26 1.05
CA LEU A 120 3.99 -7.76 -0.18
C LEU A 120 3.61 -6.64 -1.16
N SER A 121 3.18 -5.49 -0.65
CA SER A 121 2.90 -4.28 -1.46
C SER A 121 4.16 -3.77 -2.15
N ILE A 122 5.31 -3.80 -1.48
CA ILE A 122 6.61 -3.43 -2.08
C ILE A 122 7.05 -4.50 -3.09
N ALA A 123 6.99 -5.78 -2.73
CA ALA A 123 7.29 -6.89 -3.63
C ALA A 123 6.48 -6.83 -4.93
N SER A 124 5.18 -6.55 -4.81
CA SER A 124 4.25 -6.46 -5.96
C SER A 124 4.69 -5.41 -6.98
N ARG A 125 5.31 -4.31 -6.56
CA ARG A 125 5.81 -3.27 -7.48
C ARG A 125 6.97 -3.79 -8.33
N PHE A 126 7.87 -4.57 -7.74
CA PHE A 126 8.99 -5.19 -8.46
C PHE A 126 8.52 -6.32 -9.37
N ILE A 127 7.58 -7.15 -8.92
CA ILE A 127 6.97 -8.20 -9.75
C ILE A 127 6.27 -7.57 -10.96
N GLN A 128 5.49 -6.51 -10.78
CA GLN A 128 4.86 -5.78 -11.89
C GLN A 128 5.87 -5.16 -12.86
N ALA A 129 7.06 -4.80 -12.38
CA ALA A 129 8.15 -4.33 -13.23
C ALA A 129 8.92 -5.47 -13.93
N GLY A 130 8.53 -6.72 -13.73
CA GLY A 130 9.12 -7.90 -14.38
C GLY A 130 10.31 -8.51 -13.63
N TYR A 131 10.55 -8.11 -12.38
CA TYR A 131 11.64 -8.69 -11.57
C TYR A 131 11.16 -9.88 -10.73
N SER A 132 12.05 -10.85 -10.55
CA SER A 132 11.84 -11.95 -9.59
C SER A 132 12.08 -11.46 -8.16
N VAL A 133 11.22 -11.88 -7.24
CA VAL A 133 11.23 -11.42 -5.85
C VAL A 133 11.16 -12.61 -4.89
N THR A 134 11.86 -12.52 -3.76
CA THR A 134 11.81 -13.51 -2.69
C THR A 134 11.56 -12.85 -1.33
N LEU A 135 10.67 -13.44 -0.53
CA LEU A 135 10.31 -13.00 0.83
C LEU A 135 10.73 -14.04 1.88
N ASN A 136 12.00 -14.45 1.87
CA ASN A 136 12.54 -15.57 2.66
C ASN A 136 13.04 -15.19 4.08
N GLY A 137 12.89 -13.94 4.48
CA GLY A 137 13.31 -13.46 5.81
C GLY A 137 14.81 -13.15 5.94
N VAL A 138 15.62 -13.29 4.88
CA VAL A 138 16.99 -12.73 4.85
C VAL A 138 16.90 -11.21 5.02
N CYS A 139 16.06 -10.58 4.19
CA CYS A 139 15.52 -9.25 4.37
C CYS A 139 14.02 -9.25 4.11
N ASP A 140 13.39 -8.09 4.34
CA ASP A 140 11.95 -7.95 4.15
C ASP A 140 11.57 -8.25 2.66
N VAL A 141 12.34 -7.76 1.67
CA VAL A 141 12.20 -8.14 0.24
C VAL A 141 13.55 -8.27 -0.45
N VAL A 142 13.80 -9.39 -1.15
CA VAL A 142 14.97 -9.59 -2.02
C VAL A 142 14.52 -9.52 -3.47
N VAL A 143 15.16 -8.70 -4.29
CA VAL A 143 14.85 -8.58 -5.73
C VAL A 143 16.07 -8.97 -6.56
N ASP A 144 15.85 -9.81 -7.57
CA ASP A 144 16.84 -10.12 -8.60
C ASP A 144 16.75 -9.06 -9.70
N LEU A 145 17.78 -8.22 -9.81
CA LEU A 145 17.92 -7.18 -10.83
C LEU A 145 18.58 -7.69 -12.11
N VAL A 146 18.73 -9.01 -12.26
CA VAL A 146 19.31 -9.67 -13.42
C VAL A 146 20.76 -9.21 -13.62
N ASP A 147 21.03 -8.33 -14.59
CA ASP A 147 22.38 -7.87 -14.91
C ASP A 147 22.97 -6.93 -13.85
N ASP A 148 22.12 -6.29 -13.04
CA ASP A 148 22.52 -5.37 -11.97
C ASP A 148 22.62 -6.06 -10.59
N GLY A 149 22.50 -7.39 -10.56
CA GLY A 149 22.70 -8.20 -9.36
C GLY A 149 21.51 -8.17 -8.41
N MET A 150 21.76 -7.96 -7.11
CA MET A 150 20.73 -8.13 -6.07
C MET A 150 20.35 -6.82 -5.39
N LEU A 151 19.07 -6.63 -5.10
CA LEU A 151 18.57 -5.54 -4.26
C LEU A 151 17.96 -6.08 -2.97
N PHE A 152 18.51 -5.66 -1.84
CA PHE A 152 17.93 -5.92 -0.51
C PHE A 152 17.07 -4.74 -0.08
N VAL A 153 15.80 -5.01 0.22
CA VAL A 153 14.86 -4.01 0.71
C VAL A 153 14.51 -4.29 2.17
N GLU A 154 14.63 -3.27 3.03
CA GLU A 154 14.02 -3.25 4.37
C GLU A 154 12.77 -2.38 4.37
N CYS A 155 11.65 -2.98 4.73
CA CYS A 155 10.37 -2.32 4.91
C CYS A 155 10.22 -1.87 6.37
N LYS A 156 9.92 -0.59 6.60
CA LYS A 156 9.61 -0.07 7.93
C LYS A 156 8.31 0.73 7.91
N ARG A 157 7.32 0.22 8.66
CA ARG A 157 6.16 1.01 9.06
C ARG A 157 6.52 1.90 10.23
N VAL A 158 6.24 3.19 10.09
CA VAL A 158 6.48 4.19 11.13
C VAL A 158 5.16 4.55 11.79
N LYS A 159 5.09 4.31 13.11
CA LYS A 159 3.88 4.53 13.91
C LYS A 159 3.86 5.84 14.70
N SER A 160 5.00 6.52 14.81
CA SER A 160 5.09 7.85 15.38
C SER A 160 6.23 8.66 14.78
N GLU A 161 6.06 9.98 14.69
CA GLU A 161 7.06 10.89 14.13
C GLU A 161 8.41 10.76 14.84
N ALA A 162 8.38 10.66 16.17
CA ALA A 162 9.57 10.48 17.00
C ALA A 162 10.35 9.20 16.69
N GLN A 163 9.72 8.20 16.07
CA GLN A 163 10.38 6.93 15.71
C GLN A 163 10.91 6.89 14.28
N ILE A 164 10.59 7.87 13.41
CA ILE A 164 11.04 7.89 12.00
C ILE A 164 12.55 7.69 11.93
N GLU A 165 13.30 8.61 12.56
CA GLU A 165 14.75 8.64 12.46
C GLU A 165 15.38 7.35 12.99
N LYS A 166 14.93 6.88 14.16
CA LYS A 166 15.40 5.65 14.80
C LYS A 166 15.16 4.43 13.90
N ASN A 167 13.96 4.30 13.34
CA ASN A 167 13.58 3.14 12.54
C ASN A 167 14.29 3.13 11.18
N VAL A 168 14.43 4.29 10.53
CA VAL A 168 15.16 4.43 9.27
C VAL A 168 16.66 4.14 9.48
N LYS A 169 17.28 4.68 10.54
CA LYS A 169 18.69 4.38 10.87
C LYS A 169 18.90 2.89 11.14
N LYS A 170 17.95 2.22 11.81
CA LYS A 170 18.00 0.77 12.05
C LYS A 170 17.92 -0.01 10.74
N ALA A 171 16.98 0.31 9.87
CA ALA A 171 16.84 -0.33 8.56
C ALA A 171 18.08 -0.13 7.70
N ASN A 172 18.64 1.08 7.65
CA ASN A 172 19.88 1.35 6.93
C ASN A 172 21.04 0.47 7.43
N LYS A 173 21.19 0.31 8.76
CA LYS A 173 22.20 -0.60 9.34
C LYS A 173 21.97 -2.06 8.94
N GLN A 174 20.71 -2.51 8.89
CA GLN A 174 20.37 -3.87 8.47
C GLN A 174 20.72 -4.10 7.00
N VAL A 175 20.34 -3.17 6.11
CA VAL A 175 20.68 -3.19 4.68
C VAL A 175 22.20 -3.20 4.47
N LEU A 176 22.93 -2.26 5.08
CA LEU A 176 24.39 -2.18 4.95
C LEU A 176 25.09 -3.45 5.41
N LYS A 177 24.61 -4.07 6.50
CA LYS A 177 25.14 -5.35 6.98
C LYS A 177 25.00 -6.44 5.91
N ARG A 178 23.85 -6.51 5.22
CA ARG A 178 23.61 -7.50 4.16
C ARG A 178 24.44 -7.24 2.92
N ILE A 179 24.56 -5.99 2.48
CA ILE A 179 25.45 -5.62 1.38
C ILE A 179 26.88 -6.05 1.71
N SER A 180 27.36 -5.77 2.92
CA SER A 180 28.73 -6.10 3.33
C SER A 180 29.00 -7.60 3.50
N SER A 181 27.96 -8.43 3.65
CA SER A 181 28.11 -9.89 3.74
C SER A 181 28.16 -10.57 2.38
N GLU A 182 27.76 -9.89 1.31
CA GLU A 182 27.81 -10.43 -0.05
C GLU A 182 29.20 -10.26 -0.66
N LYS A 183 29.61 -11.25 -1.47
CA LYS A 183 30.89 -11.20 -2.20
C LYS A 183 30.80 -10.41 -3.50
N SER A 184 29.60 -10.26 -4.05
CA SER A 184 29.35 -9.54 -5.31
C SER A 184 29.43 -8.03 -5.08
N SER A 185 30.01 -7.30 -6.04
CA SER A 185 29.98 -5.84 -6.07
C SER A 185 28.66 -5.27 -6.60
N LYS A 186 27.80 -6.12 -7.20
CA LYS A 186 26.49 -5.76 -7.74
C LYS A 186 25.40 -6.06 -6.72
N VAL A 187 25.45 -5.36 -5.59
CA VAL A 187 24.51 -5.53 -4.49
C VAL A 187 24.09 -4.16 -3.98
N HIS A 188 22.79 -3.95 -3.94
CA HIS A 188 22.16 -2.67 -3.64
C HIS A 188 21.26 -2.78 -2.42
N GLY A 189 20.94 -1.61 -1.86
CA GLY A 189 20.13 -1.48 -0.66
C GLY A 189 19.03 -0.46 -0.83
N LEU A 190 17.82 -0.80 -0.39
CA LEU A 190 16.68 0.10 -0.33
C LEU A 190 16.04 0.05 1.06
N VAL A 191 15.65 1.21 1.58
CA VAL A 191 14.79 1.30 2.76
C VAL A 191 13.44 1.83 2.31
N ALA A 192 12.41 0.98 2.35
CA ALA A 192 11.04 1.34 2.05
C ALA A 192 10.34 1.78 3.36
N VAL A 193 9.81 3.00 3.38
CA VAL A 193 9.18 3.58 4.58
C VAL A 193 7.69 3.79 4.33
N ASN A 194 6.86 3.25 5.21
CA ASN A 194 5.42 3.48 5.21
C ASN A 194 5.04 4.40 6.38
N ILE A 195 4.44 5.54 6.04
CA ILE A 195 4.01 6.59 6.98
C ILE A 195 2.49 6.65 7.14
N THR A 196 1.73 5.68 6.63
CA THR A 196 0.26 5.67 6.70
C THR A 196 -0.23 5.75 8.15
N ASP A 197 0.49 5.17 9.10
CA ASP A 197 0.16 5.23 10.53
C ASP A 197 0.44 6.62 11.16
N LEU A 198 1.13 7.52 10.45
CA LEU A 198 1.34 8.93 10.84
C LEU A 198 0.30 9.87 10.26
N LEU A 199 -0.54 9.40 9.33
CA LEU A 199 -1.64 10.21 8.83
C LEU A 199 -2.47 10.64 10.04
N PRO A 200 -2.73 11.95 10.21
CA PRO A 200 -3.30 12.44 11.45
C PRO A 200 -4.59 11.70 11.80
N LYS A 201 -4.75 11.31 13.08
CA LYS A 201 -5.98 10.70 13.60
C LYS A 201 -7.24 11.54 13.26
N THR A 202 -6.98 12.81 13.00
CA THR A 202 -7.88 13.82 12.47
C THR A 202 -7.16 14.53 11.33
N ASN A 203 -7.26 14.06 10.10
CA ASN A 203 -7.17 14.95 8.93
C ASN A 203 -7.92 14.35 7.76
N MET A 204 -9.23 14.47 7.84
CA MET A 204 -9.93 15.30 6.89
C MET A 204 -10.76 16.29 7.70
N LEU A 205 -10.17 17.43 8.09
CA LEU A 205 -10.99 18.64 8.26
C LEU A 205 -11.66 18.84 6.91
N TYR A 206 -12.91 18.41 6.78
CA TYR A 206 -13.69 18.77 5.63
C TYR A 206 -14.40 20.10 5.91
N PRO A 207 -14.45 21.01 4.91
CA PRO A 207 -15.35 22.14 4.92
C PRO A 207 -16.79 21.65 5.06
N ASP A 208 -17.69 22.52 5.53
CA ASP A 208 -19.10 22.23 5.87
C ASP A 208 -20.00 21.76 4.68
N SER A 209 -19.43 21.19 3.61
CA SER A 209 -20.16 20.65 2.46
C SER A 209 -19.51 19.39 1.85
N GLN A 210 -20.38 18.44 1.49
CA GLN A 210 -20.06 17.17 0.80
C GLN A 210 -19.23 17.36 -0.49
N SER A 211 -19.43 18.48 -1.19
CA SER A 211 -18.75 18.83 -2.43
C SER A 211 -17.26 19.14 -2.22
N ALA A 212 -16.94 19.79 -1.09
CA ALA A 212 -15.56 20.06 -0.70
C ALA A 212 -14.84 18.77 -0.29
N ALA A 213 -15.56 17.85 0.36
CA ALA A 213 -15.00 16.57 0.75
C ALA A 213 -14.58 15.70 -0.44
N THR A 214 -15.47 15.66 -1.43
CA THR A 214 -15.25 14.98 -2.71
C THR A 214 -14.10 15.62 -3.50
N SER A 215 -14.00 16.95 -3.48
CA SER A 215 -12.95 17.69 -4.20
C SER A 215 -11.56 17.48 -3.60
N ILE A 216 -11.44 17.42 -2.28
CA ILE A 216 -10.18 17.13 -1.57
C ILE A 216 -9.78 15.67 -1.78
N HIS A 217 -10.71 14.72 -1.67
CA HIS A 217 -10.44 13.32 -1.97
C HIS A 217 -9.90 13.15 -3.40
N ARG A 218 -10.53 13.80 -4.38
CA ARG A 218 -10.05 13.83 -5.78
C ARG A 218 -8.67 14.49 -5.91
N GLY A 219 -8.41 15.58 -5.21
CA GLY A 219 -7.12 16.29 -5.26
C GLY A 219 -5.95 15.45 -4.72
N VAL A 220 -6.18 14.73 -3.61
CA VAL A 220 -5.17 13.84 -3.00
C VAL A 220 -4.90 12.63 -3.90
N SER A 221 -5.95 12.01 -4.45
CA SER A 221 -5.83 10.89 -5.39
C SER A 221 -5.11 11.29 -6.68
N ASN A 222 -5.38 12.49 -7.21
CA ASN A 222 -4.75 12.97 -8.45
C ASN A 222 -3.25 13.30 -8.31
N ASN A 223 -2.79 13.68 -7.12
CA ASN A 223 -1.36 13.92 -6.88
C ASN A 223 -0.55 12.63 -6.68
N TYR A 224 -1.21 11.50 -6.41
CA TYR A 224 -0.56 10.18 -6.31
C TYR A 224 -0.40 9.49 -7.67
N VAL A 225 -1.15 9.91 -8.70
CA VAL A 225 -1.24 9.22 -10.01
C VAL A 225 -0.46 9.93 -11.12
N LYS A 226 0.08 11.13 -10.88
CA LYS A 226 0.97 11.75 -11.88
C LYS A 226 2.37 11.13 -11.81
N PRO A 227 2.89 10.55 -12.90
CA PRO A 227 4.33 10.40 -13.03
C PRO A 227 4.93 11.80 -13.06
N GLU A 228 6.02 12.02 -12.31
CA GLU A 228 6.85 13.21 -12.49
C GLU A 228 7.17 13.32 -13.98
N SER A 229 6.62 14.36 -14.62
CA SER A 229 6.99 14.70 -15.97
C SER A 229 8.48 15.02 -15.97
N VAL A 230 9.23 14.17 -16.67
CA VAL A 230 10.61 14.35 -17.10
C VAL A 230 10.89 15.83 -17.37
N THR A 231 11.59 16.50 -16.46
CA THR A 231 12.23 17.78 -16.79
C THR A 231 13.50 17.46 -17.56
N SER A 232 13.40 17.69 -18.87
CA SER A 232 14.50 17.67 -19.83
C SER A 232 15.75 18.34 -19.28
N ARG A 233 16.88 17.62 -19.33
CA ARG A 233 18.23 18.20 -19.18
C ARG A 233 18.40 19.38 -20.14
N PRO A 234 18.97 20.52 -19.72
CA PRO A 234 19.30 21.59 -20.65
C PRO A 234 20.46 21.13 -21.55
N ALA A 235 20.28 21.29 -22.86
CA ALA A 235 21.30 21.03 -23.86
C ALA A 235 22.54 21.91 -23.59
N HIS A 236 23.71 21.28 -23.62
CA HIS A 236 25.00 21.97 -23.72
C HIS A 236 24.97 22.90 -24.94
N ARG A 237 25.09 24.22 -24.72
CA ARG A 237 25.48 25.15 -25.77
C ARG A 237 26.95 24.92 -26.08
N THR A 238 27.21 24.48 -27.30
CA THR A 238 28.50 24.59 -27.97
C THR A 238 28.89 26.05 -28.11
N ALA A 239 30.17 26.33 -27.90
CA ALA A 239 30.83 27.58 -28.22
C ALA A 239 30.83 27.82 -29.74
N ASP A 240 30.72 29.09 -30.14
CA ASP A 240 31.30 29.70 -31.35
C ASP A 240 31.14 31.23 -31.16
N LEU A 241 32.23 31.98 -30.92
CA LEU A 241 33.06 32.67 -31.92
C LEU A 241 32.34 33.83 -32.63
N GLN A 242 32.41 35.04 -32.05
CA GLN A 242 32.96 36.30 -32.61
C GLN A 242 32.58 37.51 -31.75
#